data_AF-A0A370N8F5-F1
#
_entry.id   AF-A0A370N8F5-F1
#
_cell.length_a   1.000
_cell.length_b   1.000
_cell.length_c   1.000
_cell.angle_alpha   90.00
_cell.angle_beta   90.00
_cell.angle_gamma   90.00
#
_symmetry.space_group_name_H-M   'P 1'
#
loop_
_entity.id
_entity.type
_entity.pdbx_description
1 polymer ?
#
loop_
_entity_poly.entity_id
_entity_poly.type
_entity_poly.pdbx_seq_one_letter_code
_entity_poly.pdbx_strand_id
1 'polypeptide(L)'
;MKDALLATLIEEYSAVEAFASILVLETKALTALSPLELLPPIVEKKTELIGMLARLENERDAQLAELGFPAGWPGMELAASTDARLAAQWSLLQKAADRARRFNTSNGELIRVRMDYNQRALKALQVAVPQKTGFYGPDGRIPARPTA
;
A
#
# COMPACT_ATOMS: atom_id res chain seq x y z
N MET A 1 -16.82 18.36 24.06
CA MET A 1 -16.93 17.01 23.47
C MET A 1 -17.04 17.07 21.95
N LYS A 2 -18.01 17.79 21.36
CA LYS A 2 -18.08 17.95 19.89
C LYS A 2 -16.84 18.63 19.27
N ASP A 3 -16.25 19.62 19.95
CA ASP A 3 -15.00 20.25 19.50
C ASP A 3 -13.79 19.30 19.55
N ALA A 4 -13.78 18.33 20.47
CA ALA A 4 -12.72 17.32 20.56
C ALA A 4 -12.83 16.33 19.39
N LEU A 5 -14.05 15.89 19.08
CA LEU A 5 -14.31 15.06 17.89
C LEU A 5 -13.93 15.79 16.60
N LEU A 6 -14.24 17.08 16.50
CA LEU A 6 -13.83 17.89 15.35
C LEU A 6 -12.31 17.98 15.23
N ALA A 7 -11.60 18.19 16.33
CA ALA A 7 -10.13 18.22 16.34
C ALA A 7 -9.54 16.88 15.88
N THR A 8 -10.04 15.76 16.40
CA THR A 8 -9.63 14.41 15.97
C THR A 8 -9.87 14.18 14.48
N LEU A 9 -11.02 14.62 13.93
CA LEU A 9 -11.28 14.52 12.48
C LEU A 9 -10.35 15.39 11.62
N ILE A 10 -9.89 16.53 12.14
CA ILE A 10 -8.91 17.38 11.45
C ILE A 10 -7.54 16.70 11.41
N GLU A 11 -7.15 16.06 12.51
CA GLU A 11 -5.93 15.27 12.59
C GLU A 11 -6.01 14.02 11.70
N GLU A 12 -7.12 13.27 11.71
CA GLU A 12 -7.36 12.14 10.81
C GLU A 12 -7.26 12.57 9.35
N TYR A 13 -7.91 13.68 8.98
CA TYR A 13 -7.83 14.21 7.62
C TYR A 13 -6.39 14.52 7.20
N SER A 14 -5.63 15.16 8.08
CA SER A 14 -4.22 15.51 7.82
C SER A 14 -3.35 14.26 7.66
N ALA A 15 -3.57 13.24 8.51
CA ALA A 15 -2.89 11.96 8.42
C ALA A 15 -3.24 11.20 7.13
N VAL A 16 -4.50 11.22 6.70
CA VAL A 16 -4.94 10.59 5.43
C VAL A 16 -4.37 11.30 4.21
N GLU A 17 -4.30 12.63 4.19
CA GLU A 17 -3.68 13.37 3.07
C GLU A 17 -2.16 13.13 3.03
N ALA A 18 -1.49 13.03 4.18
CA ALA A 18 -0.09 12.62 4.25
C ALA A 18 0.09 11.20 3.71
N PHE A 19 -0.79 10.27 4.08
CA PHE A 19 -0.78 8.89 3.58
C PHE A 19 -1.01 8.84 2.06
N ALA A 20 -1.97 9.59 1.55
CA ALA A 20 -2.20 9.71 0.10
C ALA A 20 -0.97 10.23 -0.64
N SER A 21 -0.26 11.20 -0.07
CA SER A 21 0.99 11.74 -0.62
C SER A 21 2.10 10.68 -0.67
N ILE A 22 2.22 9.85 0.37
CA ILE A 22 3.16 8.71 0.39
C ILE A 22 2.80 7.68 -0.69
N LEU A 23 1.52 7.38 -0.90
CA LEU A 23 1.10 6.46 -1.96
C LEU A 23 1.44 6.98 -3.36
N VAL A 24 1.37 8.30 -3.59
CA VAL A 24 1.80 8.90 -4.86
C VAL A 24 3.32 8.78 -5.04
N LEU A 25 4.11 8.96 -3.97
CA LEU A 25 5.55 8.75 -4.01
C LEU A 25 5.88 7.27 -4.27
N GLU A 26 5.13 6.35 -3.67
CA GLU A 26 5.22 4.91 -3.92
C GLU A 26 4.94 4.58 -5.38
N THR A 27 3.91 5.18 -6.01
CA THR A 27 3.66 5.03 -7.45
C THR A 27 4.88 5.45 -8.27
N LYS A 28 5.48 6.61 -7.97
CA LYS A 28 6.66 7.11 -8.68
C LYS A 28 7.85 6.16 -8.52
N ALA A 29 8.12 5.70 -7.29
CA ALA A 29 9.18 4.74 -7.01
C ALA A 29 8.96 3.41 -7.76
N LEU A 30 7.71 2.90 -7.78
CA LEU A 30 7.33 1.70 -8.53
C LEU A 30 7.40 1.88 -10.05
N THR A 31 7.43 3.09 -10.57
CA THR A 31 7.65 3.33 -12.01
C THR A 31 9.12 3.65 -12.36
N ALA A 32 9.96 3.90 -11.37
CA ALA A 32 11.37 4.21 -11.57
C ALA A 32 12.18 2.99 -12.05
N LEU A 33 13.35 3.28 -12.62
CA LEU A 33 14.29 2.25 -13.11
C LEU A 33 14.83 1.38 -11.96
N SER A 34 15.10 2.00 -10.80
CA SER A 34 15.65 1.35 -9.60
C SER A 34 14.76 1.58 -8.37
N PRO A 35 13.64 0.85 -8.22
CA PRO A 35 12.71 1.05 -7.10
C PRO A 35 13.29 0.64 -5.74
N LEU A 36 14.23 -0.31 -5.71
CA LEU A 36 14.72 -0.94 -4.48
C LEU A 36 15.38 0.03 -3.51
N GLU A 37 15.97 1.12 -4.01
CA GLU A 37 16.60 2.14 -3.18
C GLU A 37 15.58 3.15 -2.62
N LEU A 38 14.46 3.32 -3.32
CA LEU A 38 13.46 4.34 -2.99
C LEU A 38 12.32 3.81 -2.12
N LEU A 39 12.05 2.50 -2.16
CA LEU A 39 10.93 1.87 -1.46
C LEU A 39 11.09 1.73 0.06
N PRO A 40 12.27 1.39 0.63
CA PRO A 40 12.41 1.22 2.09
C PRO A 40 11.92 2.41 2.93
N PRO A 41 12.36 3.67 2.68
CA PRO A 41 11.88 4.80 3.46
C PRO A 41 10.38 5.09 3.27
N ILE A 42 9.82 4.77 2.10
CA ILE A 42 8.39 4.90 1.81
C ILE A 42 7.58 3.91 2.66
N VAL A 43 8.04 2.67 2.77
CA VAL A 43 7.37 1.62 3.56
C VAL A 43 7.41 1.94 5.06
N GLU A 44 8.53 2.43 5.56
CA GLU A 44 8.65 2.88 6.95
C GLU A 44 7.64 3.99 7.26
N LYS A 45 7.59 5.04 6.43
CA LYS A 45 6.65 6.15 6.63
C LYS A 45 5.19 5.72 6.50
N LYS A 46 4.89 4.80 5.58
CA LYS A 46 3.55 4.21 5.41
C LYS A 46 3.12 3.47 6.68
N THR A 47 4.02 2.71 7.29
CA THR A 47 3.75 1.96 8.53
C THR A 47 3.49 2.88 9.72
N GLU A 48 4.28 3.95 9.86
CA GLU A 48 4.08 4.98 10.89
C GLU A 48 2.70 5.64 10.77
N LEU A 49 2.32 6.04 9.56
CA LEU A 49 1.03 6.68 9.29
C LEU A 49 -0.16 5.74 9.54
N ILE A 50 -0.04 4.44 9.22
CA ILE A 50 -1.06 3.44 9.55
C ILE A 50 -1.25 3.34 11.06
N GLY A 51 -0.16 3.33 11.83
CA GLY A 51 -0.22 3.33 13.29
C GLY A 51 -0.91 4.58 13.86
N MET A 52 -0.58 5.75 13.30
CA MET A 52 -1.23 7.01 13.68
C MET A 52 -2.73 7.00 13.37
N LEU A 53 -3.13 6.55 12.17
CA LEU A 53 -4.54 6.45 11.78
C LEU A 53 -5.31 5.49 12.67
N ALA A 54 -4.75 4.32 13.00
CA ALA A 54 -5.38 3.38 13.91
C ALA A 54 -5.57 3.96 15.32
N ARG A 55 -4.61 4.77 15.80
CA ARG A 55 -4.77 5.47 17.08
C ARG A 55 -5.89 6.49 17.04
N LEU A 56 -5.92 7.33 16.00
CA LEU A 56 -6.95 8.36 15.84
C LEU A 56 -8.35 7.77 15.68
N GLU A 57 -8.47 6.64 14.98
CA GLU A 57 -9.73 5.89 14.85
C GLU A 57 -10.25 5.41 16.22
N ASN A 58 -9.37 4.88 17.08
CA ASN A 58 -9.75 4.50 18.43
C ASN A 58 -10.17 5.72 19.28
N GLU A 59 -9.47 6.85 19.15
CA GLU A 59 -9.81 8.10 19.83
C GLU A 59 -11.19 8.63 19.37
N ARG A 60 -11.45 8.61 18.06
CA ARG A 60 -12.75 8.96 17.47
C ARG A 60 -13.87 8.07 18.02
N ASP A 61 -13.67 6.76 18.03
CA ASP A 61 -14.69 5.82 18.49
C ASP A 61 -14.98 5.96 19.99
N ALA A 62 -13.97 6.28 20.81
CA ALA A 62 -14.16 6.62 22.22
C ALA A 62 -14.99 7.90 22.40
N GLN A 63 -14.69 8.95 21.61
CA GLN A 63 -15.44 10.21 21.64
C GLN A 63 -16.89 10.04 21.14
N LEU A 64 -17.12 9.19 20.15
CA LEU A 64 -18.47 8.82 19.70
C LEU A 64 -19.26 8.13 20.81
N ALA A 65 -18.62 7.20 21.54
CA ALA A 65 -19.24 6.51 22.66
C ALA A 65 -19.63 7.49 23.79
N GLU A 66 -18.78 8.47 24.11
CA GLU A 66 -19.09 9.54 25.09
C GLU A 66 -20.28 10.40 24.67
N LEU A 67 -20.49 10.56 23.37
CA LEU A 67 -21.64 11.27 22.79
C LEU A 67 -22.90 10.39 22.66
N GLY A 68 -22.81 9.11 23.03
CA GLY A 68 -23.91 8.14 22.92
C GLY A 68 -24.15 7.60 21.51
N PHE A 69 -23.18 7.77 20.61
CA PHE A 69 -23.24 7.26 19.24
C PHE A 69 -22.53 5.89 19.12
N PRO A 70 -22.94 5.03 18.18
CA PRO A 70 -22.22 3.81 17.87
C PRO A 70 -20.81 4.11 17.33
N ALA A 71 -19.89 3.15 17.43
CA ALA A 71 -18.55 3.29 16.84
C ALA A 71 -18.59 3.26 15.30
N GLY A 72 -17.53 3.78 14.67
CA GLY A 72 -17.35 3.70 13.23
C GLY A 72 -18.32 4.56 12.41
N TRP A 73 -18.56 4.12 11.17
CA TRP A 73 -19.33 4.87 10.17
C TRP A 73 -20.73 5.31 10.65
N PRO A 74 -21.57 4.44 11.24
CA PRO A 74 -22.92 4.85 11.64
C PRO A 74 -22.91 5.95 12.70
N GLY A 75 -21.92 5.95 13.60
CA GLY A 75 -21.76 6.99 14.61
C GLY A 75 -21.34 8.32 14.02
N MET A 76 -20.41 8.29 13.07
CA MET A 76 -19.97 9.48 12.36
C MET A 76 -21.09 10.13 11.53
N GLU A 77 -21.94 9.33 10.88
CA GLU A 77 -23.11 9.83 10.15
C GLU A 77 -24.09 10.55 11.08
N LEU A 78 -24.37 9.95 12.25
CA LEU A 78 -25.22 10.55 13.28
C LEU A 78 -24.58 11.83 13.83
N ALA A 79 -23.30 11.80 14.21
CA ALA A 79 -22.58 12.96 14.72
C ALA A 79 -22.58 14.12 13.70
N ALA A 80 -22.32 13.83 12.43
CA ALA A 80 -22.37 14.77 11.32
C ALA A 80 -23.77 15.36 11.12
N SER A 81 -24.84 14.57 11.28
CA SER A 81 -26.21 15.09 11.20
C SER A 81 -26.54 16.13 12.28
N THR A 82 -25.80 16.13 13.40
CA THR A 82 -26.05 17.06 14.52
C THR A 82 -25.24 18.35 14.44
N ASP A 83 -24.22 18.44 13.58
CA ASP A 83 -23.33 19.61 13.50
C ASP A 83 -22.76 19.76 12.07
N ALA A 84 -23.04 20.91 11.45
CA ALA A 84 -22.58 21.22 10.11
C ALA A 84 -21.04 21.25 9.97
N ARG A 85 -20.30 21.60 11.03
CA ARG A 85 -18.83 21.60 11.03
C ARG A 85 -18.28 20.19 10.97
N LEU A 86 -18.86 19.27 11.77
CA LEU A 86 -18.53 17.86 11.73
C LEU A 86 -18.88 17.25 10.37
N ALA A 87 -20.05 17.58 9.81
CA ALA A 87 -20.44 17.12 8.48
C ALA A 87 -19.46 17.56 7.38
N ALA A 88 -19.03 18.83 7.40
CA ALA A 88 -18.08 19.34 6.44
C ALA A 88 -16.72 18.62 6.55
N GLN A 89 -16.20 18.47 7.78
CA GLN A 89 -14.92 17.81 8.01
C GLN A 89 -14.97 16.32 7.69
N TRP A 90 -16.06 15.63 8.05
CA TRP A 90 -16.29 14.23 7.72
C TRP A 90 -16.33 14.00 6.20
N SER A 91 -16.97 14.90 5.46
CA SER A 91 -16.97 14.84 3.98
C SER A 91 -15.57 15.00 3.39
N LEU A 92 -14.73 15.88 3.96
CA LEU A 92 -13.34 16.04 3.52
C LEU A 92 -12.52 14.76 3.79
N LEU A 93 -12.67 14.17 4.97
CA LEU A 93 -12.01 12.92 5.33
C LEU A 93 -12.40 11.77 4.39
N GLN A 94 -13.70 11.61 4.09
CA GLN A 94 -14.17 10.60 3.13
C GLN A 94 -13.53 10.78 1.74
N LYS A 95 -13.48 12.01 1.22
CA LYS A 95 -12.86 12.31 -0.08
C LYS A 95 -11.35 12.03 -0.09
N ALA A 96 -10.66 12.33 1.01
CA ALA A 96 -9.24 12.01 1.16
C ALA A 96 -9.00 10.50 1.21
N ALA A 97 -9.82 9.77 1.98
CA ALA A 97 -9.75 8.32 2.11
C ALA A 97 -10.01 7.61 0.77
N ASP A 98 -11.01 8.06 0.01
CA ASP A 98 -11.29 7.55 -1.34
C ASP A 98 -10.10 7.76 -2.29
N ARG A 99 -9.45 8.92 -2.20
CA ARG A 99 -8.25 9.21 -3.01
C ARG A 99 -7.10 8.28 -2.63
N ALA A 100 -6.83 8.12 -1.33
CA ALA A 100 -5.82 7.19 -0.84
C ALA A 100 -6.11 5.75 -1.29
N ARG A 101 -7.37 5.31 -1.22
CA ARG A 101 -7.78 3.98 -1.69
C ARG A 101 -7.45 3.74 -3.17
N ARG A 102 -7.73 4.72 -4.04
CA ARG A 102 -7.42 4.63 -5.47
C ARG A 102 -5.92 4.46 -5.73
N PHE A 103 -5.08 5.25 -5.06
CA PHE A 103 -3.63 5.12 -5.19
C PHE A 103 -3.13 3.77 -4.66
N ASN A 104 -3.66 3.31 -3.53
CA ASN A 104 -3.28 2.02 -2.96
C ASN A 104 -3.64 0.85 -3.88
N THR A 105 -4.83 0.87 -4.51
CA THR A 105 -5.22 -0.12 -5.52
C THR A 105 -4.27 -0.09 -6.72
N SER A 106 -3.97 1.10 -7.26
CA SER A 106 -3.05 1.24 -8.39
C SER A 106 -1.64 0.73 -8.06
N ASN A 107 -1.11 1.06 -6.87
CA ASN A 107 0.19 0.55 -6.43
C ASN A 107 0.20 -0.98 -6.32
N GLY A 108 -0.87 -1.58 -5.80
CA GLY A 108 -1.03 -3.03 -5.74
C GLY A 108 -1.00 -3.70 -7.12
N GLU A 109 -1.64 -3.10 -8.11
CA GLU A 109 -1.61 -3.57 -9.51
C GLU A 109 -0.20 -3.47 -10.11
N LEU A 110 0.50 -2.36 -9.91
CA LEU A 110 1.89 -2.17 -10.38
C LEU A 110 2.84 -3.21 -9.78
N ILE A 111 2.72 -3.47 -8.48
CA ILE A 111 3.51 -4.50 -7.79
C ILE A 111 3.24 -5.87 -8.42
N ARG A 112 1.97 -6.21 -8.67
CA ARG A 112 1.58 -7.49 -9.28
C ARG A 112 2.17 -7.65 -10.69
N VAL A 113 2.09 -6.62 -11.53
CA VAL A 113 2.65 -6.62 -12.89
C VAL A 113 4.16 -6.82 -12.87
N ARG A 114 4.87 -6.12 -11.97
CA ARG A 114 6.33 -6.28 -11.82
C ARG A 114 6.71 -7.69 -11.36
N MET A 115 5.98 -8.27 -10.40
CA MET A 115 6.25 -9.62 -9.91
C MET A 115 6.06 -10.67 -10.99
N ASP A 116 4.99 -10.55 -11.78
CA ASP A 116 4.73 -11.44 -12.91
C ASP A 116 5.83 -11.32 -14.00
N TYR A 117 6.23 -10.10 -14.36
CA TYR A 117 7.37 -9.89 -15.26
C TYR A 117 8.66 -10.54 -14.74
N ASN A 118 9.00 -10.33 -13.47
CA ASN A 118 10.19 -10.92 -12.84
C ASN A 118 10.14 -12.45 -12.84
N GLN A 119 8.98 -13.06 -12.56
CA GLN A 119 8.80 -14.51 -12.61
C GLN A 119 8.98 -15.06 -14.03
N ARG A 120 8.43 -14.38 -15.04
CA ARG A 120 8.61 -14.77 -16.44
C ARG A 120 10.06 -14.63 -16.90
N ALA A 121 10.73 -13.54 -16.55
CA ALA A 121 12.14 -13.31 -16.86
C ALA A 121 13.03 -14.38 -16.20
N LEU A 122 12.79 -14.70 -14.93
CA LEU A 122 13.49 -15.77 -14.22
C LEU A 122 13.27 -17.13 -14.90
N LYS A 123 12.03 -17.44 -15.30
CA LYS A 123 11.71 -18.67 -16.03
C LYS A 123 12.43 -18.73 -17.39
N ALA A 124 12.48 -17.63 -18.13
CA ALA A 124 13.21 -17.56 -19.40
C ALA A 124 14.71 -17.77 -19.21
N LEU A 125 15.32 -17.15 -18.18
CA LEU A 125 16.72 -17.37 -17.83
C LEU A 125 16.98 -18.82 -17.41
N GLN A 126 16.09 -19.43 -16.62
CA GLN A 126 16.21 -20.84 -16.21
C GLN A 126 16.08 -21.82 -17.39
N VAL A 127 15.27 -21.50 -18.40
CA VAL A 127 15.18 -22.28 -19.65
C VAL A 127 16.43 -22.09 -20.52
N ALA A 128 17.04 -20.90 -20.49
CA ALA A 128 18.25 -20.57 -21.24
C ALA A 128 19.54 -21.09 -20.57
N VAL A 129 19.52 -21.39 -19.26
CA VAL A 129 20.57 -22.19 -18.63
C VAL A 129 20.44 -23.60 -19.20
N PRO A 130 21.41 -24.09 -19.99
CA PRO A 130 21.39 -25.47 -20.40
C PRO A 130 21.40 -26.29 -19.12
N GLN A 131 20.33 -27.07 -18.85
CA GLN A 131 20.48 -28.33 -18.13
C GLN A 131 21.75 -28.93 -18.70
N LYS A 132 22.79 -29.14 -17.88
CA LYS A 132 24.11 -29.60 -18.34
C LYS A 132 23.95 -30.80 -19.28
N THR A 133 23.71 -30.55 -20.56
CA THR A 133 23.86 -31.51 -21.63
C THR A 133 25.35 -31.56 -21.74
N GLY A 134 25.93 -32.50 -20.98
CA GLY A 134 27.36 -32.69 -20.83
C GLY A 134 27.97 -32.91 -22.21
N PHE A 135 28.30 -31.83 -22.90
CA PHE A 135 29.13 -31.86 -24.09
C PHE A 135 30.58 -32.18 -23.72
N TYR A 136 30.96 -31.88 -22.46
CA TYR A 136 32.27 -32.19 -21.90
C TYR A 136 32.09 -32.86 -20.54
N GLY A 137 32.52 -34.12 -20.43
CA GLY A 137 32.79 -34.73 -19.13
C GLY A 137 33.97 -34.04 -18.44
N PRO A 138 34.21 -34.32 -17.13
CA PRO A 138 35.37 -33.80 -16.40
C PRO A 138 36.72 -34.07 -17.09
N ASP A 139 36.79 -35.11 -17.94
CA ASP A 139 37.96 -35.48 -18.74
C ASP A 139 37.99 -34.86 -20.15
N GLY A 140 37.11 -33.90 -20.46
CA GLY A 140 37.10 -33.18 -21.75
C GLY A 140 36.71 -34.02 -22.97
N ARG A 141 36.22 -35.24 -22.79
CA ARG A 141 35.87 -36.14 -23.91
C ARG A 141 34.42 -35.96 -24.34
N ILE A 142 34.22 -35.79 -25.64
CA ILE A 142 32.91 -35.87 -26.29
C ILE A 142 32.57 -37.36 -26.43
N PRO A 143 31.39 -37.84 -25.98
CA PRO A 143 31.02 -39.23 -26.17
C PRO A 143 31.01 -39.53 -27.67
N ALA A 144 31.88 -40.45 -28.08
CA ALA A 144 31.96 -40.89 -29.46
C ALA A 144 30.58 -41.41 -29.89
N ARG A 145 30.05 -40.83 -30.96
CA ARG A 145 28.78 -41.23 -31.56
C ARG A 145 28.90 -42.71 -31.97
N PRO A 146 28.00 -43.61 -31.53
CA PRO A 146 28.05 -44.99 -31.98
C PRO A 146 27.75 -45.02 -33.48
N THR A 147 28.69 -45.56 -34.24
CA THR A 147 28.51 -45.90 -35.65
C THR A 147 27.80 -47.25 -35.74
N ALA A 148 26.62 -47.23 -36.38
CA ALA A 148 25.84 -48.35 -36.95
C ALA A 148 25.78 -49.67 -36.16
#